data_AF-A0A2W6P908-F1
#
_entry.id   AF-A0A2W6P908-F1
#
_cell.length_a   1.000
_cell.length_b   1.000
_cell.length_c   1.000
_cell.angle_alpha   90.00
_cell.angle_beta   90.00
_cell.angle_gamma   90.00
#
_symmetry.space_group_name_H-M   'P 1'
#
loop_
_entity.id
_entity.type
_entity.pdbx_description
1 polymer ?
#
loop_
_entity_poly.entity_id
_entity_poly.type
_entity_poly.pdbx_seq_one_letter_code
_entity_poly.pdbx_strand_id
1 'polypeptide(L)'
;NQGTRFEGTALLRDFRITDFQDYQAIIGHQAVALDPNDTDQMDMRTLWNTDTDRARAELNWRITLVFTVFMMALMVVPLSVVNPRQGRVLSMLPAMLLYLLFFLIQTSLKSNGGKGKLDPTLWM
;
A
#
# COMPACT_ATOMS: atom_id res chain seq x y z
N ASN A 1 6.30 34.49 28.01
CA ASN A 1 6.36 33.15 28.63
C ASN A 1 5.15 32.90 29.53
N GLN A 2 3.94 32.90 28.94
CA GLN A 2 2.71 32.44 29.60
C GLN A 2 1.84 31.84 28.50
N GLY A 3 1.46 30.58 28.65
CA GLY A 3 0.58 29.85 27.73
C GLY A 3 -0.51 29.13 28.49
N THR A 4 -1.60 28.81 27.79
CA THR A 4 -2.78 28.16 28.40
C THR A 4 -3.16 26.93 27.57
N ARG A 5 -3.30 25.77 28.23
CA ARG A 5 -3.76 24.53 27.62
C ARG A 5 -5.21 24.29 28.00
N PHE A 6 -6.06 24.12 26.99
CA PHE A 6 -7.47 23.75 27.15
C PHE A 6 -7.64 22.27 26.83
N GLU A 7 -8.05 21.48 27.83
CA GLU A 7 -8.39 20.07 27.67
C GLU A 7 -9.87 19.88 28.03
N GLY A 8 -10.65 19.22 27.17
CA GLY A 8 -12.08 19.00 27.42
C GLY A 8 -12.83 18.61 26.15
N THR A 9 -14.09 18.19 26.30
CA THR A 9 -14.95 17.83 25.16
C THR A 9 -15.99 18.93 24.96
N ALA A 10 -16.11 19.50 23.75
CA ALA A 10 -16.95 20.69 23.50
C ALA A 10 -18.43 20.60 23.94
N LEU A 11 -18.97 19.38 24.07
CA LEU A 11 -20.36 19.13 24.48
C LEU A 11 -20.54 19.07 26.01
N LEU A 12 -19.52 18.66 26.75
CA LEU A 12 -19.55 18.63 28.22
C LEU A 12 -18.87 19.89 28.76
N ARG A 13 -19.42 20.51 29.80
CA ARG A 13 -18.82 21.70 30.44
C ARG A 13 -17.64 21.31 31.36
N ASP A 14 -16.84 20.33 30.95
CA ASP A 14 -15.77 19.70 31.73
C ASP A 14 -14.37 20.17 31.28
N PHE A 15 -14.25 21.45 30.95
CA PHE A 15 -12.99 22.03 30.51
C PHE A 15 -12.00 22.17 31.67
N ARG A 16 -10.80 21.62 31.47
CA ARG A 16 -9.62 21.86 32.30
C ARG A 16 -8.72 22.87 31.61
N ILE A 17 -8.55 24.01 32.27
CA ILE A 17 -7.70 25.11 31.81
C ILE A 17 -6.42 25.07 32.65
N THR A 18 -5.26 24.89 32.00
CA THR A 18 -3.96 24.85 32.68
C THR A 18 -3.08 25.96 32.14
N ASP A 19 -2.73 26.92 32.99
CA ASP A 19 -1.76 27.95 32.68
C ASP A 19 -0.34 27.47 32.99
N PHE A 20 0.59 27.69 32.06
CA PHE A 20 1.98 27.25 32.17
C PHE A 20 2.93 28.36 31.70
N GLN A 21 4.15 28.36 32.23
CA GLN A 21 5.20 29.27 31.76
C GLN A 21 6.09 28.60 30.71
N ASP A 22 6.48 27.34 30.95
CA ASP A 22 7.23 26.49 30.03
C ASP A 22 6.45 25.19 29.76
N TYR A 23 6.28 24.85 28.48
CA TYR A 23 5.56 23.64 28.07
C TYR A 23 6.43 22.83 27.11
N GLN A 24 6.74 21.61 27.54
CA GLN A 24 7.44 20.63 26.72
C GLN A 24 6.47 19.52 26.36
N ALA A 25 6.19 19.38 25.06
CA ALA A 25 5.46 18.26 24.52
C ALA A 25 6.38 17.45 23.60
N ILE A 26 6.28 16.13 23.70
CA ILE A 26 6.86 15.24 22.72
C ILE A 26 5.88 15.20 21.56
N ILE A 27 6.13 16.03 20.54
CA ILE A 27 5.52 15.83 19.24
C ILE A 27 6.17 14.56 18.69
N GLY A 28 5.37 13.54 18.39
CA GLY A 28 5.87 12.30 17.80
C GLY A 28 6.58 12.60 16.48
N HIS A 29 7.88 12.87 16.55
CA HIS A 29 8.71 12.97 15.37
C HIS A 29 9.02 11.54 14.98
N GLN A 30 8.20 11.02 14.06
CA GLN A 30 8.56 9.83 13.32
C GLN A 30 9.72 10.24 12.41
N ALA A 31 10.94 10.19 12.96
CA ALA A 31 12.11 10.08 12.11
C ALA A 31 11.80 8.91 11.17
N VAL A 32 11.88 9.15 9.86
CA VAL A 32 11.86 8.08 8.88
C VAL A 32 13.16 7.31 9.11
N ALA A 33 13.19 6.51 10.16
CA ALA A 33 14.21 5.51 10.35
C ALA A 33 14.06 4.62 9.13
N LEU A 34 15.09 4.57 8.30
CA LEU A 34 15.31 3.46 7.39
C LEU A 34 15.18 2.22 8.25
N ASP A 35 14.02 1.58 8.22
CA ASP A 35 13.78 0.35 8.97
C ASP A 35 14.76 -0.67 8.37
N PRO A 36 15.78 -1.14 9.12
CA PRO A 36 16.71 -2.12 8.59
C PRO A 36 16.02 -3.45 8.28
N ASN A 37 14.78 -3.64 8.74
CA ASN A 37 13.90 -4.75 8.37
C ASN A 37 12.89 -4.37 7.29
N ASP A 38 13.07 -3.26 6.58
CA ASP A 38 12.24 -2.91 5.42
C ASP A 38 12.44 -3.95 4.33
N THR A 39 11.48 -4.87 4.25
CA THR A 39 11.49 -5.96 3.27
C THR A 39 11.45 -5.44 1.84
N ASP A 40 10.89 -4.25 1.61
CA ASP A 40 10.81 -3.66 0.27
C ASP A 40 12.20 -3.27 -0.27
N GLN A 41 13.19 -3.05 0.60
CA GLN A 41 14.57 -2.71 0.23
C GLN A 41 15.52 -3.92 0.19
N MET A 42 15.05 -5.10 0.60
CA MET A 42 15.89 -6.30 0.63
C MET A 42 16.22 -6.80 -0.80
N ASP A 43 17.43 -7.35 -0.95
CA ASP A 43 17.82 -8.05 -2.18
C ASP A 43 17.06 -9.39 -2.32
N MET A 44 16.91 -9.88 -3.55
CA MET A 44 16.13 -11.08 -3.87
C MET A 44 16.65 -12.33 -3.16
N ARG A 45 17.98 -12.44 -2.99
CA ARG A 45 18.61 -13.54 -2.23
C ARG A 45 18.30 -13.46 -0.74
N THR A 46 18.31 -12.27 -0.18
CA THR A 46 17.95 -12.04 1.23
C THR A 46 16.48 -12.35 1.47
N LEU A 47 15.59 -11.91 0.58
CA LEU A 47 14.16 -12.22 0.62
C LEU A 47 13.89 -13.73 0.58
N TRP A 48 14.61 -14.46 -0.29
CA TRP A 48 14.48 -15.92 -0.39
C TRP A 48 14.88 -16.66 0.90
N ASN A 49 15.91 -16.17 1.59
CA ASN A 49 16.42 -16.78 2.82
C ASN A 49 15.74 -16.28 4.10
N THR A 50 14.92 -15.23 4.01
CA THR A 50 14.25 -14.61 5.17
C THR A 50 12.89 -15.24 5.39
N ASP A 51 12.75 -15.98 6.49
CA ASP A 51 11.52 -16.69 6.79
C ASP A 51 10.50 -15.81 7.54
N THR A 52 9.96 -14.80 6.85
CA THR A 52 8.90 -13.94 7.38
C THR A 52 7.78 -13.76 6.35
N ASP A 53 6.55 -13.57 6.82
CA ASP A 53 5.39 -13.37 5.94
C ASP A 53 5.56 -12.15 5.04
N ARG A 54 6.21 -11.08 5.54
CA ARG A 54 6.54 -9.88 4.75
C ARG A 54 7.53 -10.17 3.64
N ALA A 55 8.61 -10.91 3.95
CA ALA A 55 9.61 -11.26 2.94
C ALA A 55 9.03 -12.19 1.87
N ARG A 56 8.21 -13.17 2.26
CA ARG A 56 7.49 -14.05 1.32
C ARG A 56 6.52 -13.26 0.45
N ALA A 57 5.76 -12.32 1.03
CA ALA A 57 4.85 -11.48 0.27
C ALA A 57 5.58 -10.58 -0.75
N GLU A 58 6.70 -9.98 -0.36
CA GLU A 58 7.51 -9.14 -1.26
C GLU A 58 8.17 -9.96 -2.38
N LEU A 59 8.67 -11.15 -2.06
CA LEU A 59 9.24 -12.07 -3.05
C LEU A 59 8.22 -12.44 -4.13
N ASN A 60 7.04 -12.90 -3.71
CA ASN A 60 5.95 -13.26 -4.64
C ASN A 60 5.48 -12.03 -5.41
N TRP A 61 5.32 -10.88 -4.76
CA TRP A 61 4.97 -9.61 -5.41
C TRP A 61 5.93 -9.24 -6.55
N ARG A 62 7.25 -9.34 -6.33
CA ARG A 62 8.26 -9.08 -7.38
C ARG A 62 8.14 -10.05 -8.56
N ILE A 63 7.89 -11.34 -8.29
CA ILE A 63 7.70 -12.35 -9.34
C ILE A 63 6.41 -12.09 -10.12
N THR A 64 5.30 -11.83 -9.42
CA THR A 64 4.00 -11.53 -10.02
C THR A 64 4.09 -10.27 -10.88
N LEU A 65 4.84 -9.23 -10.48
CA LEU A 65 5.07 -8.04 -11.32
C LEU A 65 5.71 -8.37 -12.67
N VAL A 66 6.73 -9.22 -12.70
CA VAL A 66 7.39 -9.65 -13.95
C VAL A 66 6.44 -10.52 -14.78
N PHE A 67 5.76 -11.48 -14.15
CA PHE A 67 4.83 -12.37 -14.83
C PHE A 67 3.62 -11.64 -15.43
N THR A 68 3.13 -10.61 -14.73
CA THR A 68 1.99 -9.78 -15.15
C THR A 68 2.22 -9.14 -16.51
N VAL A 69 3.46 -8.72 -16.81
CA VAL A 69 3.79 -8.11 -18.11
C VAL A 69 3.45 -9.07 -19.26
N PHE A 70 3.81 -10.34 -19.13
CA PHE A 70 3.50 -11.36 -20.14
C PHE A 70 2.00 -11.67 -20.20
N MET A 71 1.36 -11.81 -19.04
CA MET A 71 -0.07 -12.10 -18.96
C MET A 71 -0.92 -11.00 -19.60
N MET A 72 -0.61 -9.74 -19.31
CA MET A 72 -1.33 -8.58 -19.85
C MET A 72 -1.04 -8.38 -21.33
N ALA A 73 0.21 -8.61 -21.78
CA ALA A 73 0.54 -8.58 -23.20
C ALA A 73 -0.32 -9.58 -23.99
N LEU A 74 -0.50 -10.80 -23.48
CA LEU A 74 -1.36 -11.81 -24.11
C LEU A 74 -2.85 -11.43 -24.06
N MET A 75 -3.33 -10.92 -22.93
CA MET A 75 -4.74 -10.56 -22.74
C MET A 75 -5.18 -9.35 -23.57
N VAL A 76 -4.29 -8.38 -23.79
CA VAL A 76 -4.61 -7.15 -24.53
C VAL A 76 -4.83 -7.41 -26.02
N VAL A 77 -4.18 -8.42 -26.61
CA VAL A 77 -4.31 -8.75 -28.05
C VAL A 77 -5.78 -8.91 -28.48
N PRO A 78 -6.60 -9.80 -27.89
CA PRO A 78 -8.01 -9.95 -28.27
C PRO A 78 -8.86 -8.75 -27.85
N LEU A 79 -8.51 -8.02 -26.78
CA LEU A 79 -9.24 -6.83 -26.33
C LEU A 79 -8.99 -5.59 -27.18
N SER A 80 -7.97 -5.61 -28.05
CA SER A 80 -7.60 -4.49 -28.93
C SER A 80 -8.54 -4.30 -30.13
N VAL A 81 -9.50 -5.21 -30.34
CA VAL A 81 -10.46 -5.12 -31.45
C VAL A 81 -11.39 -3.93 -31.22
N VAL A 82 -11.22 -2.90 -32.05
CA VAL A 82 -12.04 -1.68 -31.99
C VAL A 82 -13.19 -1.75 -32.99
N ASN A 83 -14.41 -1.54 -32.53
CA ASN A 83 -15.54 -1.29 -33.43
C ASN A 83 -15.39 0.14 -33.99
N PRO A 84 -15.37 0.35 -35.32
CA PRO A 84 -15.18 1.68 -35.92
C PRO A 84 -16.21 2.74 -35.47
N ARG A 85 -17.36 2.29 -34.93
CA ARG A 85 -18.44 3.14 -34.38
C ARG A 85 -18.22 3.55 -32.92
N GLN A 86 -17.33 2.87 -32.19
CA GLN A 86 -16.96 3.18 -30.82
C GLN A 86 -15.59 3.85 -30.87
N GLY A 87 -15.47 5.08 -30.35
CA GLY A 87 -14.19 5.80 -30.35
C GLY A 87 -13.06 4.96 -29.73
N ARG A 88 -11.84 5.13 -30.23
CA ARG A 88 -10.64 4.37 -29.79
C ARG A 88 -10.47 4.37 -28.26
N VAL A 89 -10.75 5.50 -27.60
CA VAL A 89 -10.63 5.63 -26.14
C VAL A 89 -11.66 4.77 -25.40
N LEU A 90 -12.91 4.71 -25.89
CA LEU A 90 -13.96 3.93 -25.26
C LEU A 90 -13.73 2.42 -25.40
N SER A 91 -13.10 1.99 -26.49
CA SER A 91 -12.72 0.59 -26.70
C SER A 91 -11.50 0.16 -25.88
N MET A 92 -10.66 1.09 -25.41
CA MET A 92 -9.57 0.80 -24.45
C MET A 92 -10.05 0.67 -23.00
N LEU A 93 -11.21 1.23 -22.68
CA LEU A 93 -11.74 1.31 -21.32
C LEU A 93 -11.86 -0.07 -20.63
N PRO A 94 -12.37 -1.14 -21.28
CA PRO A 94 -12.41 -2.47 -20.67
C PRO A 94 -11.03 -3.00 -20.30
N ALA A 95 -10.03 -2.83 -21.17
CA ALA A 95 -8.66 -3.28 -20.91
C ALA A 95 -8.03 -2.50 -19.75
N MET A 96 -8.25 -1.18 -19.68
CA MET A 96 -7.77 -0.34 -18.58
C MET A 96 -8.40 -0.72 -17.24
N LEU A 97 -9.72 -0.98 -17.21
CA LEU A 97 -10.41 -1.41 -15.99
C LEU A 97 -9.92 -2.77 -15.50
N LEU A 98 -9.68 -3.71 -16.42
CA LEU A 98 -9.13 -5.01 -16.08
C LEU A 98 -7.72 -4.88 -15.49
N TYR A 99 -6.86 -4.03 -16.07
CA TYR A 99 -5.55 -3.74 -15.51
C TYR A 99 -5.63 -3.12 -14.12
N LEU A 100 -6.48 -2.12 -13.94
CA LEU A 100 -6.68 -1.47 -12.66
C LEU A 100 -7.16 -2.47 -11.60
N LEU A 101 -8.15 -3.29 -11.94
CA LEU A 101 -8.70 -4.29 -11.03
C LEU A 101 -7.63 -5.32 -10.64
N PHE A 102 -6.89 -5.84 -11.62
CA PHE A 102 -5.79 -6.77 -11.37
C PHE A 102 -4.76 -6.16 -10.41
N PHE A 103 -4.30 -4.94 -10.68
CA PHE A 103 -3.28 -4.27 -9.88
C PHE A 103 -3.77 -3.99 -8.44
N LEU A 104 -5.03 -3.59 -8.28
CA LEU A 104 -5.64 -3.37 -6.96
C LEU A 104 -5.74 -4.66 -6.15
N ILE A 105 -6.14 -5.76 -6.78
CA ILE A 105 -6.22 -7.07 -6.13
C ILE A 105 -4.83 -7.50 -5.66
N GLN A 106 -3.82 -7.43 -6.54
CA GLN A 106 -2.46 -7.84 -6.21
C GLN A 106 -1.84 -6.97 -5.10
N THR A 107 -2.05 -5.66 -5.15
CA THR A 107 -1.56 -4.75 -4.08
C THR A 107 -2.25 -5.03 -2.74
N SER A 108 -3.55 -5.33 -2.76
CA SER A 108 -4.32 -5.71 -1.56
C SER A 108 -3.82 -7.05 -0.99
N LEU A 109 -3.57 -8.04 -1.85
CA LEU A 109 -2.97 -9.31 -1.46
C LEU A 109 -1.58 -9.11 -0.86
N LYS A 110 -0.74 -8.21 -1.40
CA LYS A 110 0.57 -7.85 -0.82
C LYS A 110 0.43 -7.34 0.60
N SER A 111 -0.45 -6.36 0.77
CA SER A 111 -0.71 -5.74 2.08
C SER A 111 -1.23 -6.74 3.12
N ASN A 112 -2.12 -7.65 2.71
CA ASN A 112 -2.70 -8.65 3.60
C ASN A 112 -1.76 -9.83 3.88
N GLY A 113 -1.00 -10.26 2.86
CA GLY A 113 0.03 -11.28 2.98
C GLY A 113 1.16 -10.86 3.90
N GLY A 114 1.65 -9.62 3.77
CA GLY A 114 2.65 -9.07 4.69
C GLY A 114 2.16 -8.88 6.13
N LYS A 115 0.86 -8.96 6.38
CA LYS A 115 0.26 -8.97 7.72
C LYS A 115 0.01 -10.39 8.25
N GLY A 116 0.38 -11.43 7.51
CA GLY A 116 0.17 -12.84 7.88
C GLY A 116 -1.29 -13.30 7.81
N LYS A 117 -2.18 -12.54 7.15
CA LYS A 117 -3.61 -12.89 7.06
C LYS A 117 -3.91 -13.90 5.96
N LEU A 118 -3.06 -13.98 4.96
CA LEU A 118 -3.19 -14.81 3.77
C LEU A 118 -1.82 -15.34 3.39
N ASP A 119 -1.76 -16.58 2.93
CA ASP A 119 -0.52 -17.15 2.41
C ASP A 119 -0.22 -16.55 1.02
N PRO A 120 0.85 -15.75 0.86
CA PRO A 120 1.16 -15.10 -0.40
C PRO A 120 1.44 -16.10 -1.52
N THR A 121 1.93 -17.31 -1.23
CA THR A 121 2.32 -18.28 -2.28
C THR A 121 1.12 -18.92 -2.98
N LEU A 122 -0.06 -18.90 -2.35
CA LEU A 122 -1.26 -19.47 -2.96
C LEU A 122 -2.06 -18.43 -3.75
N TRP A 123 -2.00 -17.16 -3.32
CA TRP A 123 -2.91 -16.11 -3.79
C TRP A 123 -2.29 -15.12 -4.79
N MET A 124 -0.96 -15.03 -4.89
CA MET A 124 -0.24 -14.16 -5.84
C MET A 124 0.34 -14.91 -7.03
#